data_AF-J7L578-F1
#
_entry.id   AF-J7L578-F1
#
_cell.length_a   1.000
_cell.length_b   1.000
_cell.length_c   1.000
_cell.angle_alpha   90.00
_cell.angle_beta   90.00
_cell.angle_gamma   90.00
#
_symmetry.space_group_name_H-M   'P 1'
#
loop_
_entity.id
_entity.type
_entity.pdbx_description
1 polymer ?
#
loop_
_entity_poly.entity_id
_entity_poly.type
_entity_poly.pdbx_seq_one_letter_code
_entity_poly.pdbx_strand_id
1 'polypeptide(L)' 'MGQANVRHWAPDILPLLDEQDVLGVEDFATHHLSLEEAPEAYRNFQEKRDGTFKVLFRP' A
#
# COMPACT_ATOMS: atom_id res chain seq x y z
N MET A 1 -10.21 -2.11 -15.08
CA MET A 1 -9.66 -2.86 -13.92
C MET A 1 -10.82 -3.59 -13.26
N GLY A 2 -10.65 -4.89 -12.93
CA GLY A 2 -11.67 -5.69 -12.24
C GLY A 2 -11.65 -5.46 -10.72
N GLN A 3 -12.71 -5.87 -10.04
CA GLN A 3 -12.77 -5.88 -8.57
C GLN A 3 -12.21 -7.21 -8.04
N ALA A 4 -11.35 -7.15 -7.03
CA ALA A 4 -10.89 -8.34 -6.32
C ALA A 4 -11.95 -8.79 -5.31
N ASN A 5 -12.18 -10.11 -5.20
CA ASN A 5 -13.06 -10.68 -4.17
C ASN A 5 -12.30 -10.77 -2.83
N VAL A 6 -12.01 -9.62 -2.24
CA VAL A 6 -11.17 -9.52 -1.03
C VAL A 6 -11.70 -10.39 0.11
N ARG A 7 -13.03 -10.42 0.31
CA ARG A 7 -13.64 -11.20 1.39
C ARG A 7 -13.43 -12.70 1.24
N HIS A 8 -13.45 -13.23 0.02
CA HIS A 8 -13.24 -14.65 -0.23
C HIS A 8 -11.79 -15.06 0.04
N TRP A 9 -10.83 -14.22 -0.36
CA TRP A 9 -9.40 -14.56 -0.30
C TRP A 9 -8.70 -14.15 1.01
N ALA A 10 -9.27 -13.22 1.79
CA ALA A 10 -8.64 -12.77 3.02
C ALA A 10 -8.29 -13.89 4.02
N PRO A 11 -9.13 -14.92 4.26
CA PRO A 11 -8.77 -16.02 5.16
C PRO A 11 -7.54 -16.81 4.73
N ASP A 12 -7.26 -16.89 3.42
CA ASP A 12 -6.12 -17.62 2.87
C ASP A 12 -4.85 -16.75 2.80
N ILE A 13 -5.02 -15.42 2.63
CA ILE A 13 -3.90 -14.47 2.51
C ILE A 13 -3.40 -14.01 3.88
N LEU A 14 -4.29 -13.70 4.82
CA LEU A 14 -3.89 -13.15 6.13
C LEU A 14 -2.92 -14.04 6.91
N PRO A 15 -3.03 -15.39 6.91
CA PRO A 15 -2.05 -16.25 7.58
C PRO A 15 -0.64 -16.18 6.99
N LEU A 16 -0.48 -15.66 5.77
CA LEU A 16 0.84 -15.45 5.14
C LEU A 16 1.51 -14.14 5.60
N LEU A 17 0.81 -13.32 6.38
CA LEU A 17 1.36 -12.10 6.98
C LEU A 17 2.04 -12.46 8.29
N ASP A 18 3.23 -13.04 8.18
CA ASP A 18 4.10 -13.42 9.28
C ASP A 18 5.49 -12.76 9.16
N GLU A 19 6.36 -13.04 10.13
CA GLU A 19 7.73 -12.49 10.17
C GLU A 19 8.63 -13.00 9.03
N GLN A 20 8.22 -14.02 8.27
CA GLN A 20 8.99 -14.49 7.12
C GLN A 20 8.78 -13.59 5.89
N ASP A 21 7.78 -12.71 5.92
CA ASP A 21 7.41 -11.75 4.88
C ASP A 21 7.48 -12.33 3.46
N VAL A 22 6.87 -13.50 3.26
CA VAL A 22 6.90 -14.20 1.96
C VAL A 22 6.20 -13.42 0.84
N LEU A 23 5.43 -12.40 1.19
CA LEU A 23 4.74 -11.50 0.26
C LEU A 23 5.49 -10.17 0.03
N GLY A 24 6.56 -9.88 0.78
CA GLY A 24 7.33 -8.63 0.66
C GLY A 24 6.52 -7.38 1.00
N VAL A 25 5.63 -7.47 1.99
CA VAL A 25 4.68 -6.39 2.32
C VAL A 25 5.31 -5.30 3.17
N GLU A 26 6.39 -5.58 3.91
CA GLU A 26 7.01 -4.60 4.82
C GLU A 26 7.60 -3.40 4.07
N ASP A 27 8.33 -3.68 2.99
CA ASP A 27 9.00 -2.67 2.16
C ASP A 27 8.16 -2.21 0.96
N PHE A 28 6.92 -2.71 0.84
CA PHE A 28 6.07 -2.40 -0.32
C PHE A 28 5.65 -0.93 -0.37
N ALA A 29 5.55 -0.27 0.79
CA ALA A 29 5.16 1.12 0.91
C ALA A 29 6.36 2.06 0.69
N THR A 30 6.35 2.81 -0.42
CA THR A 30 7.38 3.83 -0.70
C THR A 30 7.38 5.00 0.27
N HIS A 31 6.21 5.36 0.80
CA HIS A 31 6.04 6.57 1.62
C HIS A 31 5.06 6.30 2.75
N HIS A 32 5.39 6.83 3.93
CA HIS A 32 4.51 6.89 5.10
C HIS A 32 4.35 8.35 5.51
N LEU A 33 3.15 8.91 5.32
CA LEU A 33 2.90 10.35 5.45
C LEU A 33 1.71 10.65 6.37
N SER A 34 1.60 11.87 6.85
CA SER A 34 0.42 12.35 7.57
C SER A 34 -0.76 12.59 6.61
N LEU A 35 -1.99 12.74 7.16
CA LEU A 35 -3.16 13.10 6.37
C LEU A 35 -3.09 14.52 5.76
N GLU A 36 -2.35 15.43 6.40
CA GLU A 36 -2.16 16.80 5.90
C GLU A 36 -1.40 16.83 4.57
N GLU A 37 -0.51 15.86 4.36
CA GLU A 37 0.33 15.72 3.16
C GLU A 37 -0.39 15.00 2.00
N ALA A 38 -1.60 14.48 2.23
CA ALA A 38 -2.34 13.71 1.23
C ALA A 38 -2.49 14.43 -0.12
N PRO A 39 -2.81 15.74 -0.20
CA PRO A 39 -2.93 16.43 -1.48
C PRO A 39 -1.66 16.38 -2.35
N GLU A 40 -0.48 16.45 -1.72
CA GLU A 40 0.80 16.36 -2.42
C GLU A 40 1.11 14.91 -2.81
N ALA A 41 0.90 13.96 -1.89
CA ALA A 41 1.10 12.53 -2.16
C ALA A 41 0.28 12.02 -3.35
N TYR A 42 -0.98 12.44 -3.47
CA TYR A 42 -1.83 12.11 -4.63
C TYR A 42 -1.28 12.68 -5.94
N ARG A 43 -0.76 13.92 -5.92
CA ARG A 43 -0.14 14.56 -7.09
C ARG A 43 1.10 13.78 -7.53
N ASN A 44 1.99 13.45 -6.60
CA ASN A 44 3.21 12.71 -6.88
C ASN A 44 2.92 11.30 -7.42
N PHE A 45 1.92 10.62 -6.88
CA PHE A 45 1.46 9.32 -7.39
C PHE A 45 0.93 9.43 -8.82
N GLN A 46 0.07 10.41 -9.11
CA GLN A 46 -0.51 10.61 -10.43
C GLN A 46 0.55 10.97 -11.48
N GLU A 47 1.51 11.81 -11.11
CA GLU A 47 2.60 12.28 -11.98
C GLU A 47 3.79 11.32 -12.03
N LYS A 48 3.76 10.22 -11.24
CA LYS A 48 4.85 9.23 -11.09
C LYS A 48 6.19 9.87 -10.67
N ARG A 49 6.13 10.83 -9.75
CA ARG A 49 7.31 11.50 -9.19
C ARG A 49 7.89 10.73 -8.02
N ASP A 50 9.20 10.88 -7.82
CA ASP A 50 9.92 10.37 -6.65
C ASP A 50 9.73 8.86 -6.40
N GLY A 51 9.50 8.08 -7.47
CA GLY A 51 9.24 6.65 -7.37
C GLY A 51 7.93 6.31 -6.64
N THR A 52 7.00 7.25 -6.50
CA THR A 52 5.76 7.06 -5.73
C THR A 52 4.86 6.01 -6.37
N PHE A 53 4.76 4.82 -5.74
CA PHE A 53 3.85 3.76 -6.20
C PHE A 53 2.98 3.15 -5.08
N LYS A 54 3.30 3.40 -3.80
CA LYS A 54 2.46 3.00 -2.66
C LYS A 54 2.68 3.95 -1.49
N VAL A 55 1.61 4.63 -1.09
CA VAL A 55 1.62 5.57 0.04
C VAL A 55 0.70 5.01 1.12
N LEU A 56 1.17 4.99 2.36
CA LEU A 56 0.37 4.68 3.55
C LEU A 56 0.24 5.95 4.39
N PHE A 57 -0.99 6.36 4.68
CA PHE A 57 -1.23 7.49 5.58
C PHE A 57 -1.28 7.03 7.03
N ARG A 58 -0.57 7.74 7.90
CA ARG A 58 -0.65 7.61 9.34
C ARG A 58 -1.55 8.76 9.85
N PRO A 59 -2.73 8.44 10.40
CA PRO A 59 -3.62 9.45 10.98
C PRO A 59 -3.00 10.15 12.18
#